data_AF-A0A961L6T6-F1
#
_entry.id   AF-A0A961L6T6-F1
#
_cell.length_a   1.000
_cell.length_b   1.000
_cell.length_c   1.000
_cell.angle_alpha   90.00
_cell.angle_beta   90.00
_cell.angle_gamma   90.00
#
_symmetry.space_group_name_H-M   'P 1'
#
loop_
_entity.id
_entity.type
_entity.pdbx_description
1 polymer ?
#
loop_
_entity_poly.entity_id
_entity_poly.type
_entity_poly.pdbx_seq_one_letter_code
_entity_poly.pdbx_strand_id
1 'polypeptide(L)' 'THPEGYAVMQALIARGVVGDFRMPDILRFGFAPLYLRHADLVRAARTLQQVLASRAWDCPRYRARAAVT' A
#
# COMPACT_ATOMS: atom_id res chain seq x y z
N THR A 1 -1.31 -12.85 -3.81
CA THR A 1 -0.02 -12.15 -3.91
C THR A 1 -0.01 -11.32 -5.19
N HIS A 2 0.67 -10.17 -5.21
CA HIS A 2 0.68 -9.28 -6.38
C HIS A 2 2.14 -8.98 -6.77
N PRO A 3 2.60 -9.30 -8.00
CA PRO A 3 4.01 -9.13 -8.41
C PRO A 3 4.54 -7.70 -8.23
N GLU A 4 3.65 -6.73 -8.42
CA GLU A 4 3.95 -5.30 -8.27
C GLU A 4 3.67 -4.79 -6.85
N GLY A 5 3.72 -5.67 -5.85
CA GLY A 5 3.34 -5.34 -4.47
C GLY A 5 4.13 -4.14 -3.93
N TYR A 6 5.40 -4.00 -4.28
CA TYR A 6 6.19 -2.83 -3.89
C TYR A 6 5.57 -1.53 -4.41
N ALA A 7 5.27 -1.46 -5.71
CA ALA A 7 4.69 -0.27 -6.33
C ALA A 7 3.27 0.02 -5.81
N VAL A 8 2.49 -1.03 -5.56
CA VAL A 8 1.17 -0.90 -4.93
C VAL A 8 1.29 -0.29 -3.54
N MET A 9 2.26 -0.74 -2.72
CA MET A 9 2.48 -0.17 -1.38
C MET A 9 2.91 1.30 -1.45
N GLN A 10 3.81 1.67 -2.37
CA GLN A 10 4.21 3.06 -2.56
C GLN A 10 3.03 3.96 -2.98
N ALA A 11 2.16 3.46 -3.86
CA ALA A 11 0.96 4.17 -4.28
C ALA A 11 -0.07 4.35 -3.15
N LEU A 12 -0.13 3.41 -2.20
CA LEU A 12 -0.94 3.50 -0.98
C LEU A 12 -0.36 4.52 0.01
N ILE A 13 0.95 4.49 0.25
CA ILE A 13 1.66 5.41 1.14
C ILE A 13 1.46 6.86 0.66
N ALA A 14 1.58 7.10 -0.65
CA ALA A 14 1.32 8.40 -1.26
C ALA A 14 -0.13 8.91 -1.07
N ARG A 15 -1.07 8.03 -0.72
CA ARG A 15 -2.48 8.33 -0.43
C ARG A 15 -2.81 8.28 1.06
N GLY A 16 -1.79 8.23 1.93
CA GLY A 16 -1.94 8.21 3.38
C GLY A 16 -2.29 6.86 3.99
N VAL A 17 -2.23 5.76 3.22
CA VAL A 17 -2.38 4.39 3.74
C VAL A 17 -0.99 3.80 3.91
N VAL A 18 -0.47 3.85 5.14
CA VAL A 18 0.88 3.38 5.45
C VAL A 18 0.85 1.89 5.83
N GLY A 19 1.67 1.11 5.14
CA GLY A 19 1.89 -0.30 5.41
C GLY A 19 3.34 -0.68 5.11
N ASP A 20 3.61 -1.97 5.17
CA ASP A 20 4.94 -2.54 4.95
C ASP A 20 4.91 -3.56 3.81
N PHE A 21 5.96 -3.59 2.99
CA PHE A 21 6.11 -4.56 1.91
C PHE A 21 7.16 -5.59 2.31
N ARG A 22 6.82 -6.87 2.17
CA ARG A 22 7.71 -8.00 2.42
C ARG A 22 7.90 -8.79 1.13
N MET A 23 9.16 -9.05 0.80
CA MET A 23 9.50 -9.90 -0.34
C MET A 23 8.92 -11.31 -0.19
N PRO A 24 8.57 -11.98 -1.30
CA PRO A 24 8.60 -11.44 -2.66
C PRO A 24 7.43 -10.49 -2.95
N ASP A 25 6.20 -10.74 -2.47
CA ASP A 25 4.98 -10.08 -2.97
C ASP A 25 3.90 -9.84 -1.89
N ILE A 26 4.31 -9.57 -0.65
CA ILE A 26 3.41 -9.48 0.51
C ILE A 26 3.22 -8.02 0.93
N LEU A 27 1.95 -7.59 1.01
CA LEU A 27 1.54 -6.33 1.61
C LEU A 27 1.07 -6.60 3.05
N ARG A 28 1.68 -5.92 4.02
CA ARG A 28 1.34 -6.06 5.44
C ARG A 28 0.76 -4.77 5.99
N PHE A 29 -0.39 -4.90 6.64
CA PHE A 29 -1.08 -3.82 7.33
C PHE A 29 -1.08 -4.12 8.83
N GLY A 30 -0.52 -3.21 9.62
CA GLY A 30 -0.58 -3.29 11.08
C GLY A 30 -1.87 -2.65 11.57
N PHE A 31 -2.70 -3.39 12.29
CA PHE A 31 -3.88 -2.84 12.95
C PHE A 31 -3.58 -2.64 14.43
N ALA A 32 -3.53 -1.39 14.87
CA ALA A 32 -3.35 -1.02 16.26
C ALA A 32 -4.69 -0.55 16.86
N PRO A 33 -5.39 -1.39 17.64
CA PRO A 33 -6.76 -1.12 18.06
C PRO A 33 -6.92 0.10 18.97
N LEU A 34 -5.84 0.52 19.65
CA LEU A 34 -5.87 1.67 20.57
C LEU A 34 -6.19 3.00 19.88
N TYR A 35 -5.84 3.15 18.60
CA TYR A 35 -5.97 4.43 17.89
C TYR A 35 -6.56 4.32 16.48
N LEU A 36 -6.80 3.10 15.99
CA LEU A 36 -7.51 2.90 14.71
C LEU A 36 -9.01 2.78 14.93
N ARG A 37 -9.78 3.45 14.06
CA ARG A 37 -11.24 3.31 14.00
C ARG A 37 -11.62 2.40 12.85
N HIS A 38 -12.76 1.72 12.94
CA HIS A 38 -13.32 0.93 11.82
C HIS A 38 -13.39 1.71 10.50
N ALA A 39 -13.71 3.01 10.57
CA ALA A 39 -13.74 3.88 9.40
C ALA A 39 -12.37 4.01 8.69
N ASP A 40 -11.26 3.96 9.42
CA ASP A 40 -9.91 4.01 8.85
C ASP A 40 -9.60 2.74 8.06
N LEU A 41 -10.05 1.57 8.55
CA LEU A 41 -9.90 0.29 7.86
C LEU A 41 -10.70 0.27 6.55
N VAL A 42 -11.96 0.73 6.60
CA VAL A 42 -12.81 0.83 5.40
C VAL A 42 -12.21 1.80 4.39
N ARG A 43 -11.68 2.94 4.84
CA ARG A 43 -10.98 3.90 3.97
C ARG A 43 -9.77 3.25 3.31
N ALA A 44 -8.91 2.57 4.09
CA ALA A 44 -7.74 1.89 3.56
C ALA A 44 -8.10 0.84 2.50
N ALA A 45 -9.13 0.03 2.76
CA ALA A 45 -9.61 -0.98 1.80
C ALA A 45 -10.12 -0.36 0.50
N ARG A 46 -10.89 0.74 0.59
CA ARG A 46 -11.37 1.48 -0.59
C ARG A 46 -10.21 2.10 -1.39
N THR A 47 -9.22 2.67 -0.72
CA THR A 47 -8.03 3.22 -1.39
C THR A 47 -7.24 2.13 -2.10
N LEU A 48 -7.06 0.96 -1.47
CA LEU A 48 -6.44 -0.20 -2.11
C LEU A 48 -7.20 -0.64 -3.37
N GLN A 49 -8.52 -0.77 -3.28
CA GLN A 49 -9.36 -1.09 -4.43
C GLN A 49 -9.16 -0.08 -5.57
N GLN A 50 -9.19 1.21 -5.27
CA GLN A 50 -9.01 2.26 -6.27
C GLN A 50 -7.63 2.21 -6.94
N VAL A 51 -6.57 2.01 -6.16
CA VAL A 51 -5.19 1.90 -6.68
C VAL A 51 -5.06 0.71 -7.63
N LEU A 52 -5.63 -0.44 -7.27
CA LEU A 52 -5.59 -1.63 -8.11
C LEU A 52 -6.43 -1.46 -9.38
N ALA A 53 -7.67 -0.96 -9.26
CA ALA A 53 -8.60 -0.80 -10.38
C ALA A 53 -8.09 0.22 -11.42
N SER A 54 -7.53 1.34 -10.95
CA SER A 54 -7.00 2.39 -11.84
C SER A 54 -5.58 2.12 -12.33
N ARG A 55 -4.92 1.06 -11.84
CA ARG A 55 -3.48 0.81 -12.02
C ARG A 55 -2.62 2.02 -11.66
N ALA A 56 -3.05 2.84 -10.68
CA ALA A 56 -2.32 4.05 -10.31
C ALA A 56 -0.91 3.78 -9.73
N TRP A 57 -0.62 2.52 -9.40
CA TRP A 57 0.71 2.03 -9.03
C TRP A 57 1.68 1.94 -10.22
N ASP A 58 1.17 1.86 -11.46
CA ASP A 58 1.94 1.73 -12.69
C ASP A 58 2.47 3.08 -13.18
N CYS A 59 3.32 3.70 -12.36
CA CYS A 59 4.07 4.88 -12.78
C CYS A 59 5.50 4.85 -12.24
N PRO A 60 6.45 5.47 -12.95
CA PRO A 60 7.88 5.35 -12.64
C PRO A 60 8.24 5.69 -11.18
N ARG A 61 7.54 6.67 -10.59
CA ARG A 61 7.75 7.11 -9.21
C ARG A 61 7.52 6.02 -8.14
N TYR A 62 6.65 5.05 -8.38
CA TYR A 62 6.32 4.00 -7.39
C TYR A 62 7.14 2.72 -7.60
N ARG A 63 7.80 2.60 -8.76
CA ARG A 63 8.69 1.48 -9.09
C ARG A 63 10.12 1.68 -8.60
N ALA A 64 10.51 2.93 -8.36
CA ALA A 64 11.82 3.25 -7.80
C ALA A 64 11.92 2.67 -6.39
N ARG A 65 12.67 1.57 -6.25
CA ARG A 65 13.00 1.03 -4.93
C ARG A 65 13.91 2.02 -4.23
N ALA A 66 13.44 2.59 -3.12
CA ALA A 66 14.31 3.28 -2.19
C ALA A 66 15.42 2.30 -1.77
N ALA A 67 16.68 2.69 -2.00
CA ALA A 67 17.82 1.93 -1.52
C ALA A 67 17.80 2.00 0.00
N VAL A 68 17.32 0.93 0.63
CA VAL A 68 17.45 0.76 2.07
C VAL A 68 18.90 0.35 2.28
N THR A 69 19.73 1.29 2.76
CA THR A 69 21.08 1.01 3.30
C THR A 69 21.01 0.12 4.52
#